data_AF-A0A231GSW8-F1
#
_entry.id   AF-A0A231GSW8-F1
#
_cell.length_a   1.000
_cell.length_b   1.000
_cell.length_c   1.000
_cell.angle_alpha   90.00
_cell.angle_beta   90.00
_cell.angle_gamma   90.00
#
_symmetry.space_group_name_H-M   'P 1'
#
loop_
_entity.id
_entity.type
_entity.pdbx_description
1 polymer ?
#
loop_
_entity_poly.entity_id
_entity_poly.type
_entity_poly.pdbx_seq_one_letter_code
_entity_poly.pdbx_strand_id
1 'polypeptide(L)'
;MIMAVLVITASIAGITAVAVALLRSSRDQAQRDLVRAQYLQHVAESAAQSQPPPQPPAQVSVISEPTTADWALVVGLPVALFFTGLVIFGAVYWRTRRAEQKQVKALGAVHDAIAEIKDPNDLLGLMEVNRRQMDAYDAQARGQGGSSHWSSLVAMTVGLGIVGAGLTITVVASEDATKYAAAIVAAVGTATGGYIAQTFIRLNSAAQDQVRYYFEQPLVQSYLLTAERFVLQMPAAERPKQYQALVEAALKQAAMVPQHRVPTLGERPLKKPADKPARSSKAARSSKPRVGLTGAR
;
A
#
# COMPACT_ATOMS: atom_id res chain seq x y z
N MET A 1 21.52 1.06 -1.41
CA MET A 1 21.91 0.21 -2.56
C MET A 1 22.03 -1.26 -2.17
N ILE A 2 22.74 -1.59 -1.09
CA ILE A 2 22.96 -2.99 -0.62
C ILE A 2 21.65 -3.72 -0.30
N MET A 3 20.71 -3.07 0.40
CA MET A 3 19.41 -3.68 0.75
C MET A 3 18.55 -4.05 -0.48
N ALA A 4 18.58 -3.27 -1.55
CA ALA A 4 17.80 -3.55 -2.75
C ALA A 4 18.35 -4.75 -3.54
N VAL A 5 19.69 -4.87 -3.60
CA VAL A 5 20.36 -6.02 -4.24
C VAL A 5 20.06 -7.31 -3.48
N LEU A 6 20.07 -7.26 -2.13
CA LEU A 6 19.80 -8.40 -1.27
C LEU A 6 18.37 -8.95 -1.43
N VAL A 7 17.38 -8.06 -1.54
CA VAL A 7 15.97 -8.45 -1.75
C VAL A 7 15.76 -9.09 -3.12
N ILE A 8 16.42 -8.58 -4.16
CA ILE A 8 16.35 -9.15 -5.52
C ILE A 8 17.00 -10.54 -5.55
N THR A 9 18.18 -10.72 -4.95
CA THR A 9 18.85 -12.03 -4.90
C THR A 9 18.05 -13.07 -4.11
N ALA A 10 17.42 -12.68 -3.00
CA ALA A 10 16.57 -13.59 -2.22
C ALA A 10 15.32 -14.01 -2.99
N SER A 11 14.75 -13.10 -3.79
CA SER A 11 13.57 -13.39 -4.62
C SER A 11 13.88 -14.35 -5.76
N ILE A 12 15.03 -14.20 -6.42
CA ILE A 12 15.47 -15.11 -7.50
C ILE A 12 15.72 -16.52 -6.96
N ALA A 13 16.36 -16.64 -5.79
CA ALA A 13 16.60 -17.93 -5.16
C ALA A 13 15.28 -18.64 -4.78
N GLY A 14 14.31 -17.90 -4.24
CA GLY A 14 12.97 -18.44 -3.94
C GLY A 14 12.23 -18.93 -5.18
N ILE A 15 12.24 -18.16 -6.27
CA ILE A 15 11.59 -18.54 -7.54
C ILE A 15 12.25 -19.79 -8.13
N THR A 16 13.58 -19.88 -8.06
CA THR A 16 14.33 -21.03 -8.59
C THR A 16 14.03 -22.29 -7.78
N ALA A 17 13.95 -22.18 -6.45
CA ALA A 17 13.58 -23.30 -5.58
C ALA A 17 12.16 -23.81 -5.86
N VAL A 18 11.19 -22.91 -6.07
CA VAL A 18 9.81 -23.28 -6.41
C VAL A 18 9.74 -23.93 -7.79
N ALA A 19 10.44 -23.38 -8.79
CA ALA A 19 10.47 -23.97 -10.14
C ALA A 19 11.09 -25.38 -10.13
N VAL A 20 12.17 -25.59 -9.37
CA VAL A 20 12.80 -26.90 -9.21
C VAL A 20 11.86 -27.89 -8.49
N ALA A 21 11.14 -27.44 -7.45
CA ALA A 21 10.17 -28.27 -6.75
C ALA A 21 9.00 -28.70 -7.65
N LEU A 22 8.49 -27.79 -8.48
CA LEU A 22 7.43 -28.09 -9.46
C LEU A 22 7.90 -29.08 -10.55
N LEU A 23 9.12 -28.91 -11.05
CA LEU A 23 9.72 -29.85 -12.01
C LEU A 23 9.92 -31.25 -11.41
N ARG A 24 10.26 -31.33 -10.13
CA ARG A 24 10.43 -32.61 -9.42
C ARG A 24 9.09 -33.31 -9.21
N SER A 25 8.07 -32.57 -8.77
CA SER A 25 6.71 -33.07 -8.59
C SER A 25 6.12 -33.64 -9.89
N SER A 26 6.33 -32.94 -11.01
CA SER A 26 5.88 -33.39 -12.34
C SER A 26 6.50 -34.73 -12.76
N ARG A 27 7.79 -34.96 -12.47
CA ARG A 27 8.44 -36.25 -12.78
C ARG A 27 7.89 -37.39 -11.92
N ASP A 28 7.62 -37.12 -10.65
CA ASP A 28 7.09 -38.13 -9.72
C ASP A 28 5.63 -38.52 -10.07
N GLN A 29 4.86 -37.62 -10.69
CA GLN A 29 3.55 -37.95 -11.26
C GLN A 29 3.68 -38.85 -12.48
N ALA A 30 4.55 -38.48 -13.43
CA ALA A 30 4.76 -39.26 -14.65
C ALA A 30 5.21 -40.71 -14.36
N GLN A 31 6.06 -40.92 -13.34
CA GLN A 31 6.43 -42.27 -12.92
C GLN A 31 5.28 -43.07 -12.31
N ARG A 32 4.43 -42.42 -11.50
CA ARG A 32 3.26 -43.08 -10.89
C ARG A 32 2.25 -43.53 -11.94
N ASP A 33 2.04 -42.73 -12.97
CA ASP A 33 1.11 -43.06 -14.05
C ASP A 33 1.62 -44.24 -14.90
N LEU A 34 2.93 -44.32 -15.12
CA LEU A 34 3.57 -45.43 -15.82
C LEU A 34 3.42 -46.76 -15.06
N VAL A 35 3.65 -46.74 -13.74
CA VAL A 35 3.47 -47.91 -12.88
C VAL A 35 2.00 -48.33 -12.83
N ARG A 36 1.08 -47.36 -12.76
CA ARG A 36 -0.36 -47.62 -12.77
C ARG A 36 -0.82 -48.24 -14.09
N ALA A 37 -0.30 -47.76 -15.22
CA ALA A 37 -0.60 -48.31 -16.54
C ALA A 37 -0.12 -49.78 -16.66
N GLN A 38 1.10 -50.08 -16.22
CA GLN A 38 1.62 -51.46 -16.20
C GLN A 38 0.78 -52.38 -15.30
N TYR A 39 0.38 -51.91 -14.12
CA TYR A 39 -0.46 -52.69 -13.21
C TYR A 39 -1.84 -52.97 -13.83
N LEU A 40 -2.47 -51.97 -14.43
CA LEU A 40 -3.77 -52.15 -15.09
C LEU A 40 -3.72 -53.12 -16.26
N GLN A 41 -2.61 -53.13 -17.02
CA GLN A 41 -2.40 -54.10 -18.09
C GLN A 41 -2.31 -55.54 -17.55
N HIS A 42 -1.55 -55.76 -16.48
CA HIS A 42 -1.47 -57.07 -15.83
C HIS A 42 -2.81 -57.53 -15.24
N VAL A 43 -3.59 -56.63 -14.65
CA VAL A 43 -4.93 -56.93 -14.13
C VAL A 43 -5.90 -57.27 -15.26
N ALA A 44 -5.84 -56.56 -16.39
CA ALA A 44 -6.68 -56.84 -17.55
C ALA A 44 -6.36 -58.21 -18.16
N GLU A 45 -5.08 -58.57 -18.30
CA GLU A 45 -4.64 -59.89 -18.78
C GLU A 45 -5.09 -61.02 -17.84
N SER A 46 -5.02 -60.79 -16.52
CA SER A 46 -5.47 -61.76 -15.51
C SER A 46 -7.00 -61.90 -15.46
N ALA A 47 -7.72 -60.80 -15.63
CA ALA A 47 -9.19 -60.77 -15.65
C ALA A 47 -9.76 -61.45 -16.90
N ALA A 48 -9.09 -61.34 -18.05
CA ALA A 48 -9.47 -62.03 -19.28
C ALA A 48 -9.44 -63.56 -19.15
N GLN A 49 -8.63 -64.10 -18.22
CA GLN A 49 -8.56 -65.53 -17.95
C GLN A 49 -9.64 -66.05 -16.98
N SER A 50 -10.42 -65.15 -16.36
CA SER A 50 -11.21 -65.49 -15.17
C SER A 50 -12.70 -65.09 -15.22
N GLN A 51 -13.22 -64.57 -16.34
CA GLN A 51 -14.44 -63.74 -16.30
C GLN A 51 -15.78 -64.54 -16.23
N PRO A 52 -16.57 -64.42 -15.13
CA PRO A 52 -18.00 -64.73 -15.10
C PRO A 52 -18.84 -63.62 -15.80
N PRO A 53 -20.13 -63.86 -16.11
CA PRO A 53 -20.96 -62.97 -16.94
C PRO A 53 -21.08 -61.53 -16.42
N PRO A 54 -21.25 -60.55 -17.32
CA PRO A 54 -21.03 -59.12 -17.06
C PRO A 54 -22.06 -58.52 -16.09
N GLN A 55 -21.58 -57.92 -15.01
CA GLN A 55 -22.35 -56.99 -14.19
C GLN A 55 -22.38 -55.59 -14.81
N PRO A 56 -23.48 -54.83 -14.65
CA PRO A 56 -23.61 -53.49 -15.21
C PRO A 56 -22.54 -52.55 -14.64
N PRO A 57 -21.91 -51.70 -15.48
CA PRO A 57 -20.77 -50.89 -15.07
C PRO A 57 -21.19 -49.88 -14.01
N ALA A 58 -20.51 -49.93 -12.86
CA ALA A 58 -20.60 -48.88 -11.85
C ALA A 58 -20.17 -47.55 -12.50
N GLN A 59 -21.02 -46.52 -12.35
CA GLN A 59 -20.73 -45.19 -12.87
C GLN A 59 -19.52 -44.62 -12.12
N VAL A 60 -18.35 -44.72 -12.74
CA VAL A 60 -17.13 -44.04 -12.30
C VAL A 60 -17.30 -42.58 -12.69
N SER A 61 -17.48 -41.71 -11.71
CA SER A 61 -17.42 -40.26 -11.91
C SER A 61 -16.02 -39.91 -12.41
N VAL A 62 -15.93 -39.62 -13.71
CA VAL A 62 -14.69 -39.18 -14.35
C VAL A 62 -14.36 -37.79 -13.78
N ILE A 63 -13.38 -37.74 -12.90
CA ILE A 63 -12.76 -36.48 -12.49
C ILE A 63 -12.01 -35.98 -13.73
N SER A 64 -12.53 -34.94 -14.37
CA SER A 64 -11.87 -34.30 -15.51
C SER A 64 -10.52 -33.75 -15.05
N GLU A 65 -9.44 -34.24 -15.63
CA GLU A 65 -8.09 -33.73 -15.38
C GLU A 65 -8.03 -32.25 -15.80
N PRO A 66 -7.37 -31.38 -15.00
CA PRO A 66 -7.23 -29.97 -15.33
C PRO A 66 -6.49 -29.84 -16.66
N THR A 67 -7.13 -29.16 -17.61
CA THR A 67 -6.55 -28.89 -18.92
C THR A 67 -5.30 -28.01 -18.79
N THR A 68 -4.35 -28.15 -19.72
CA THR A 68 -3.12 -27.32 -19.74
C THR A 68 -3.40 -25.81 -19.75
N ALA A 69 -4.56 -25.40 -20.27
CA ALA A 69 -5.06 -24.03 -20.24
C ALA A 69 -5.32 -23.50 -18.81
N ASP A 70 -5.73 -24.36 -17.88
CA ASP A 70 -6.03 -23.98 -16.50
C ASP A 70 -4.75 -23.63 -15.74
N TRP A 71 -3.67 -24.38 -15.97
CA TRP A 71 -2.35 -24.11 -15.40
C TRP A 71 -1.75 -22.79 -15.88
N ALA A 72 -1.98 -22.41 -17.13
CA ALA A 72 -1.50 -21.16 -17.70
C ALA A 72 -2.13 -19.94 -17.02
N LEU A 73 -3.43 -19.99 -16.70
CA LEU A 73 -4.12 -18.91 -15.98
C LEU A 73 -3.71 -18.85 -14.50
N VAL A 74 -3.62 -20.02 -13.87
CA VAL A 74 -3.27 -20.15 -12.45
C VAL A 74 -1.84 -19.66 -12.18
N VAL A 75 -0.86 -20.12 -12.95
CA VAL A 75 0.53 -19.76 -12.70
C VAL A 75 0.91 -18.47 -13.42
N GLY A 76 0.40 -18.27 -14.64
CA GLY A 76 0.79 -17.15 -15.48
C GLY A 76 0.33 -15.79 -14.94
N LEU A 77 -0.87 -15.70 -14.36
CA LEU A 77 -1.41 -14.44 -13.86
C LEU A 77 -0.63 -13.83 -12.67
N PRO A 78 -0.33 -14.57 -11.58
CA PRO A 78 0.47 -14.03 -10.48
C PRO A 78 1.91 -13.71 -10.91
N VAL A 79 2.50 -14.52 -11.79
CA VAL A 79 3.83 -14.25 -12.34
C VAL A 79 3.81 -12.96 -13.17
N ALA A 80 2.81 -12.79 -14.05
CA ALA A 80 2.66 -11.57 -14.85
C ALA A 80 2.45 -10.33 -13.97
N LEU A 81 1.64 -10.41 -12.92
CA LEU A 81 1.45 -9.32 -11.96
C LEU A 81 2.74 -8.97 -11.21
N PHE A 82 3.52 -9.97 -10.81
CA PHE A 82 4.81 -9.76 -10.14
C PHE A 82 5.81 -9.04 -11.05
N PHE A 83 5.98 -9.50 -12.29
CA PHE A 83 6.87 -8.85 -13.26
C PHE A 83 6.38 -7.45 -13.65
N THR A 84 5.06 -7.26 -13.79
CA THR A 84 4.47 -5.93 -14.01
C THR A 84 4.82 -5.00 -12.84
N GLY A 85 4.71 -5.47 -11.60
CA GLY A 85 5.13 -4.75 -10.41
C GLY A 85 6.62 -4.36 -10.42
N LEU A 86 7.50 -5.28 -10.82
CA LEU A 86 8.95 -5.00 -10.96
C LEU A 86 9.25 -3.97 -12.04
N VAL A 87 8.57 -4.02 -13.19
CA VAL A 87 8.75 -3.04 -14.28
C VAL A 87 8.29 -1.66 -13.83
N ILE A 88 7.12 -1.55 -13.20
CA ILE A 88 6.62 -0.29 -12.65
C ILE A 88 7.58 0.24 -11.59
N PHE A 89 8.05 -0.63 -10.67
CA PHE A 89 9.04 -0.25 -9.66
C PHE A 89 10.33 0.27 -10.27
N GLY A 90 10.89 -0.41 -11.26
CA GLY A 90 12.09 0.02 -11.97
C GLY A 90 11.92 1.38 -12.64
N ALA A 91 10.78 1.59 -13.32
CA ALA A 91 10.45 2.87 -13.96
C ALA A 91 10.32 4.01 -12.94
N VAL A 92 9.63 3.77 -11.82
CA VAL A 92 9.48 4.73 -10.72
C VAL A 92 10.83 5.05 -10.09
N TYR A 93 11.63 4.02 -9.78
CA TYR A 93 12.96 4.17 -9.20
C TYR A 93 13.90 4.98 -10.10
N TRP A 94 13.83 4.76 -11.41
CA TRP A 94 14.65 5.51 -12.36
C TRP A 94 14.18 6.97 -12.48
N ARG A 95 12.87 7.21 -12.41
CA ARG A 95 12.29 8.55 -12.40
C ARG A 95 12.68 9.33 -11.14
N THR A 96 12.65 8.70 -9.96
CA THR A 96 13.07 9.35 -8.70
C THR A 96 14.56 9.69 -8.73
N ARG A 97 15.42 8.78 -9.23
CA ARG A 97 16.85 9.10 -9.42
C ARG A 97 17.11 10.29 -10.34
N ARG A 98 16.35 10.40 -11.44
CA ARG A 98 16.45 11.57 -12.32
C ARG A 98 16.01 12.86 -11.63
N ALA A 99 15.05 12.80 -10.70
CA ALA A 99 14.62 13.95 -9.92
C ALA A 99 15.69 14.37 -8.89
N GLU A 100 16.34 13.41 -8.22
CA GLU A 100 17.46 13.67 -7.29
C GLU A 100 18.61 14.40 -8.00
N GLN A 101 18.95 14.00 -9.22
CA GLN A 101 19.99 14.69 -10.00
C GLN A 101 19.63 16.16 -10.29
N LYS A 102 18.35 16.47 -10.50
CA LYS A 102 17.90 17.87 -10.67
C LYS A 102 18.03 18.64 -9.36
N GLN A 103 17.76 18.02 -8.21
CA GLN A 103 17.92 18.65 -6.90
C GLN A 103 19.39 18.96 -6.60
N VAL A 104 20.30 18.02 -6.87
CA VAL A 104 21.74 18.25 -6.69
C VAL A 104 22.23 19.42 -7.55
N LYS A 105 21.77 19.52 -8.80
CA LYS A 105 22.09 20.66 -9.68
C LYS A 105 21.51 21.98 -9.17
N ALA A 106 20.27 21.97 -8.68
CA ALA A 106 19.64 23.17 -8.13
C ALA A 106 20.35 23.66 -6.86
N LEU A 107 20.75 22.75 -5.97
CA LEU A 107 21.56 23.08 -4.79
C LEU A 107 22.95 23.59 -5.18
N GLY A 108 23.56 23.00 -6.20
CA GLY A 108 24.82 23.50 -6.78
C GLY A 108 24.70 24.95 -7.24
N ALA A 109 23.64 25.29 -7.99
CA ALA A 109 23.39 26.65 -8.47
C ALA A 109 23.17 27.67 -7.33
N VAL A 110 22.63 27.24 -6.19
CA VAL A 110 22.54 28.09 -4.98
C VAL A 110 23.93 28.30 -4.37
N HIS A 111 24.75 27.25 -4.28
CA HIS A 111 26.13 27.36 -3.80
C HIS A 111 26.99 28.27 -4.67
N ASP A 112 26.85 28.15 -5.99
CA ASP A 112 27.54 29.00 -6.97
C ASP A 112 27.11 30.47 -6.80
N ALA A 113 25.81 30.73 -6.60
CA ALA A 113 25.30 32.07 -6.35
C ALA A 113 25.80 32.67 -5.03
N ILE A 114 25.95 31.84 -3.98
CA ILE A 114 26.54 32.28 -2.70
C ILE A 114 28.02 32.64 -2.89
N ALA A 115 28.76 31.86 -3.67
CA ALA A 115 30.18 32.11 -3.95
C ALA A 115 30.42 33.39 -4.79
N GLU A 116 29.41 33.84 -5.55
CA GLU A 116 29.49 35.06 -6.36
C GLU A 116 29.31 36.35 -5.55
N ILE A 117 28.75 36.26 -4.32
CA ILE A 117 28.58 37.42 -3.43
C ILE A 117 29.94 37.85 -2.89
N LYS A 118 30.47 38.96 -3.42
CA LYS A 118 31.77 39.53 -3.04
C LYS A 118 31.73 40.42 -1.79
N ASP A 119 30.57 40.99 -1.45
CA ASP A 119 30.40 41.93 -0.32
C ASP A 119 29.22 41.49 0.55
N PRO A 120 29.40 41.34 1.88
CA PRO A 120 28.32 41.08 2.83
C PRO A 120 27.16 42.09 2.76
N ASN A 121 27.37 43.28 2.22
CA ASN A 121 26.36 44.33 2.08
C ASN A 121 25.60 44.31 0.74
N ASP A 122 25.85 43.34 -0.15
CA ASP A 122 25.11 43.19 -1.39
C ASP A 122 23.70 42.62 -1.14
N LEU A 123 22.79 43.50 -0.73
CA LEU A 123 21.38 43.19 -0.46
C LEU A 123 20.67 42.57 -1.68
N LEU A 124 21.03 42.98 -2.90
CA LEU A 124 20.42 42.42 -4.11
C LEU A 124 20.89 40.98 -4.35
N GLY A 125 22.19 40.71 -4.15
CA GLY A 125 22.74 39.36 -4.18
C GLY A 125 22.09 38.44 -3.14
N LEU A 126 21.90 38.93 -1.91
CA LEU A 126 21.23 38.18 -0.84
C LEU A 126 19.75 37.87 -1.17
N MET A 127 19.02 38.81 -1.78
CA MET A 127 17.64 38.58 -2.22
C MET A 127 17.54 37.55 -3.33
N GLU A 128 18.45 37.58 -4.31
CA GLU A 128 18.49 36.60 -5.40
C GLU A 128 18.82 35.19 -4.86
N VAL A 129 19.78 35.06 -3.93
CA VAL A 129 20.08 33.79 -3.26
C VAL A 129 18.87 33.27 -2.48
N ASN A 130 18.18 34.14 -1.72
CA ASN A 130 16.99 33.75 -0.97
C ASN A 130 15.89 33.21 -1.90
N ARG A 131 15.66 33.88 -3.04
CA ARG A 131 14.67 33.45 -4.03
C ARG A 131 15.03 32.11 -4.67
N ARG A 132 16.30 31.90 -5.07
CA ARG A 132 16.77 30.61 -5.58
C ARG A 132 16.67 29.50 -4.55
N GLN A 133 16.92 29.81 -3.28
CA GLN A 133 16.76 28.87 -2.18
C GLN A 133 15.28 28.47 -1.99
N MET A 134 14.36 29.44 -2.04
CA MET A 134 12.91 29.18 -2.03
C MET A 134 12.47 28.32 -3.22
N ASP A 135 12.93 28.62 -4.44
CA ASP A 135 12.62 27.83 -5.64
C ASP A 135 13.14 26.38 -5.52
N ALA A 136 14.35 26.21 -4.97
CA ALA A 136 14.92 24.89 -4.70
C ALA A 136 14.11 24.11 -3.66
N TYR A 137 13.65 24.78 -2.59
CA TYR A 137 12.78 24.17 -1.59
C TYR A 137 11.40 23.79 -2.16
N ASP A 138 10.79 24.65 -2.97
CA ASP A 138 9.50 24.38 -3.60
C ASP A 138 9.59 23.19 -4.58
N ALA A 139 10.67 23.14 -5.38
CA ALA A 139 10.98 22.00 -6.23
C ALA A 139 11.21 20.70 -5.43
N GLN A 140 11.88 20.79 -4.28
CA GLN A 140 12.08 19.64 -3.39
C GLN A 140 10.76 19.17 -2.77
N ALA A 141 9.94 20.09 -2.25
CA ALA A 141 8.65 19.77 -1.64
C ALA A 141 7.70 19.11 -2.66
N ARG A 142 7.61 19.65 -3.87
CA ARG A 142 6.82 19.04 -4.97
C ARG A 142 7.36 17.68 -5.41
N GLY A 143 8.69 17.53 -5.47
CA GLY A 143 9.34 16.27 -5.84
C GLY A 143 9.07 15.15 -4.84
N GLN A 144 9.12 15.46 -3.54
CA GLN A 144 8.86 14.48 -2.48
C GLN A 144 7.42 13.96 -2.51
N GLY A 145 6.43 14.85 -2.74
CA GLY A 145 5.02 14.46 -2.83
C GLY A 145 4.70 13.54 -4.02
N GLY A 146 5.36 13.73 -5.16
CA GLY A 146 5.17 12.86 -6.33
C GLY A 146 5.72 11.44 -6.10
N SER A 147 6.89 11.33 -5.44
CA SER A 147 7.55 10.04 -5.25
C SER A 147 6.82 9.11 -4.27
N SER A 148 6.23 9.66 -3.20
CA SER A 148 5.51 8.88 -2.19
C SER A 148 4.22 8.25 -2.72
N HIS A 149 3.53 8.93 -3.64
CA HIS A 149 2.34 8.39 -4.30
C HIS A 149 2.70 7.16 -5.14
N TRP A 150 3.75 7.25 -5.96
CA TRP A 150 4.20 6.12 -6.78
C TRP A 150 4.75 4.96 -5.96
N SER A 151 5.50 5.22 -4.89
CA SER A 151 5.95 4.14 -4.00
C SER A 151 4.77 3.44 -3.32
N SER A 152 3.73 4.18 -2.95
CA SER A 152 2.50 3.62 -2.38
C SER A 152 1.75 2.75 -3.37
N LEU A 153 1.60 3.20 -4.62
CA LEU A 153 0.99 2.41 -5.70
C LEU A 153 1.77 1.11 -5.93
N VAL A 154 3.11 1.18 -6.02
CA VAL A 154 3.93 -0.03 -6.19
C VAL A 154 3.74 -0.99 -5.02
N ALA A 155 3.79 -0.49 -3.78
CA ALA A 155 3.57 -1.33 -2.60
C ALA A 155 2.19 -2.00 -2.61
N MET A 156 1.14 -1.26 -3.01
CA MET A 156 -0.20 -1.82 -3.19
C MET A 156 -0.24 -2.89 -4.28
N THR A 157 0.38 -2.67 -5.44
CA THR A 157 0.43 -3.65 -6.54
C THR A 157 1.18 -4.91 -6.14
N VAL A 158 2.32 -4.76 -5.44
CA VAL A 158 3.09 -5.90 -4.93
C VAL A 158 2.30 -6.67 -3.87
N GLY A 159 1.67 -5.97 -2.92
CA GLY A 159 0.81 -6.58 -1.92
C GLY A 159 -0.37 -7.35 -2.54
N LEU A 160 -1.03 -6.76 -3.54
CA LEU A 160 -2.11 -7.41 -4.28
C LEU A 160 -1.60 -8.65 -5.04
N GLY A 161 -0.41 -8.59 -5.62
CA GLY A 161 0.23 -9.73 -6.29
C GLY A 161 0.48 -10.91 -5.34
N ILE A 162 0.95 -10.64 -4.12
CA ILE A 162 1.17 -11.67 -3.10
C ILE A 162 -0.15 -12.32 -2.69
N VAL A 163 -1.20 -11.53 -2.44
CA VAL A 163 -2.53 -12.04 -2.10
C VAL A 163 -3.12 -12.87 -3.24
N GLY A 164 -2.98 -12.37 -4.47
CA GLY A 164 -3.38 -13.10 -5.68
C GLY A 164 -2.69 -14.45 -5.78
N ALA A 165 -1.36 -14.50 -5.61
CA ALA A 165 -0.60 -15.76 -5.64
C ALA A 165 -1.06 -16.74 -4.55
N GLY A 166 -1.28 -16.27 -3.32
CA GLY A 166 -1.78 -17.12 -2.22
C GLY A 166 -3.18 -17.70 -2.50
N LEU A 167 -4.08 -16.88 -3.05
CA LEU A 167 -5.41 -17.33 -3.48
C LEU A 167 -5.29 -18.40 -4.57
N THR A 168 -4.41 -18.19 -5.55
CA THR A 168 -4.22 -19.14 -6.65
C THR A 168 -3.67 -20.48 -6.17
N ILE A 169 -2.68 -20.47 -5.25
CA ILE A 169 -2.17 -21.70 -4.62
C ILE A 169 -3.29 -22.43 -3.88
N THR A 170 -4.14 -21.70 -3.16
CA THR A 170 -5.26 -22.28 -2.40
C THR A 170 -6.28 -22.98 -3.29
N VAL A 171 -6.54 -22.45 -4.49
CA VAL A 171 -7.49 -23.04 -5.44
C VAL A 171 -6.93 -24.28 -6.12
N VAL A 172 -5.63 -24.32 -6.40
CA VAL A 172 -5.02 -25.38 -7.22
C VAL A 172 -4.34 -26.48 -6.43
N ALA A 173 -3.92 -26.21 -5.19
CA ALA A 173 -3.35 -27.25 -4.34
C ALA A 173 -4.37 -28.38 -4.14
N SER A 174 -3.97 -29.62 -4.42
CA SER A 174 -4.83 -30.79 -4.17
C SER A 174 -4.82 -31.19 -2.70
N GLU A 175 -3.73 -30.87 -1.98
CA GLU A 175 -3.52 -31.22 -0.59
C GLU A 175 -4.09 -30.16 0.36
N ASP A 176 -4.92 -30.58 1.31
CA ASP A 176 -5.59 -29.67 2.25
C ASP A 176 -4.60 -28.93 3.15
N ALA A 177 -3.50 -29.58 3.57
CA ALA A 177 -2.44 -28.95 4.35
C ALA A 177 -1.84 -27.73 3.62
N THR A 178 -1.62 -27.85 2.31
CA THR A 178 -1.09 -26.76 1.47
C THR A 178 -2.10 -25.62 1.34
N LYS A 179 -3.40 -25.94 1.20
CA LYS A 179 -4.47 -24.92 1.17
C LYS A 179 -4.53 -24.11 2.46
N TYR A 180 -4.50 -24.77 3.61
CA TYR A 180 -4.54 -24.09 4.91
C TYR A 180 -3.30 -23.22 5.14
N ALA A 181 -2.11 -23.73 4.81
CA ALA A 181 -0.88 -22.95 4.93
C ALA A 181 -0.91 -21.70 4.03
N ALA A 182 -1.31 -21.85 2.76
CA ALA A 182 -1.43 -20.73 1.84
C ALA A 182 -2.46 -19.69 2.31
N ALA A 183 -3.62 -20.13 2.80
CA ALA A 183 -4.66 -19.26 3.32
C ALA A 183 -4.19 -18.46 4.56
N ILE A 184 -3.48 -19.11 5.49
CA ILE A 184 -2.93 -18.43 6.68
C ILE A 184 -1.90 -17.38 6.28
N VAL A 185 -0.95 -17.72 5.39
CA VAL A 185 0.07 -16.78 4.92
C VAL A 185 -0.57 -15.59 4.19
N ALA A 186 -1.56 -15.83 3.33
CA ALA A 186 -2.30 -14.78 2.65
C ALA A 186 -3.06 -13.88 3.63
N ALA A 187 -3.71 -14.45 4.65
CA ALA A 187 -4.42 -13.71 5.67
C ALA A 187 -3.49 -12.83 6.51
N VAL A 188 -2.36 -13.38 6.98
CA VAL A 188 -1.36 -12.64 7.77
C VAL A 188 -0.70 -11.55 6.92
N GLY A 189 -0.36 -11.85 5.67
CA GLY A 189 0.19 -10.88 4.72
C GLY A 189 -0.77 -9.72 4.46
N THR A 190 -2.04 -10.02 4.23
CA THR A 190 -3.08 -9.00 4.01
C THR A 190 -3.28 -8.13 5.26
N ALA A 191 -3.37 -8.74 6.45
CA ALA A 191 -3.54 -8.02 7.70
C ALA A 191 -2.35 -7.09 7.99
N THR A 192 -1.13 -7.58 7.79
CA THR A 192 0.11 -6.81 8.00
C THR A 192 0.22 -5.68 6.97
N GLY A 193 -0.04 -5.97 5.69
CA GLY A 193 -0.03 -4.96 4.63
C GLY A 193 -1.07 -3.87 4.86
N GLY A 194 -2.28 -4.24 5.29
CA GLY A 194 -3.34 -3.29 5.65
C GLY A 194 -2.95 -2.41 6.84
N TYR A 195 -2.32 -2.98 7.87
CA TYR A 195 -1.81 -2.22 9.01
C TYR A 195 -0.73 -1.20 8.61
N ILE A 196 0.24 -1.61 7.78
CA ILE A 196 1.31 -0.74 7.29
C ILE A 196 0.71 0.39 6.44
N ALA A 197 -0.17 0.06 5.48
CA ALA A 197 -0.83 1.04 4.63
C ALA A 197 -1.62 2.08 5.46
N GLN A 198 -2.39 1.62 6.44
CA GLN A 198 -3.15 2.50 7.33
C GLN A 198 -2.25 3.42 8.15
N THR A 199 -1.10 2.92 8.61
CA THR A 199 -0.12 3.70 9.37
C THR A 199 0.53 4.76 8.48
N PHE A 200 0.92 4.40 7.25
CA PHE A 200 1.48 5.32 6.28
C PHE A 200 0.51 6.43 5.89
N ILE A 201 -0.75 6.10 5.60
CA ILE A 201 -1.78 7.09 5.28
C ILE A 201 -1.91 8.10 6.43
N ARG A 202 -1.99 7.62 7.68
CA ARG A 202 -2.09 8.49 8.86
C ARG A 202 -0.87 9.38 9.03
N LEU A 203 0.34 8.83 8.87
CA LEU A 203 1.57 9.60 8.98
C LEU A 203 1.66 10.66 7.89
N ASN A 204 1.29 10.31 6.65
CA ASN A 204 1.30 11.23 5.52
C ASN A 204 0.28 12.37 5.70
N SER A 205 -0.94 12.07 6.16
CA SER A 205 -1.94 13.10 6.49
C SER A 205 -1.43 14.04 7.58
N ALA A 206 -0.85 13.52 8.66
CA ALA A 206 -0.28 14.34 9.73
C ALA A 206 0.88 15.23 9.24
N ALA A 207 1.74 14.70 8.38
CA ALA A 207 2.83 15.47 7.78
C ALA A 207 2.29 16.57 6.84
N GLN A 208 1.27 16.28 6.03
CA GLN A 208 0.61 17.27 5.17
C GLN A 208 -0.06 18.38 5.99
N ASP A 209 -0.73 18.03 7.08
CA ASP A 209 -1.34 18.99 8.01
C ASP A 209 -0.26 19.89 8.63
N GLN A 210 0.88 19.31 9.03
CA GLN A 210 2.00 20.07 9.57
C GLN A 210 2.60 21.02 8.53
N VAL A 211 2.78 20.56 7.29
CA VAL A 211 3.29 21.40 6.19
C VAL A 211 2.31 22.54 5.89
N ARG A 212 1.01 22.25 5.77
CA ARG A 212 -0.03 23.28 5.57
C ARG A 212 0.03 24.32 6.68
N TYR A 213 0.11 23.88 7.94
CA TYR A 213 0.22 24.76 9.09
C TYR A 213 1.46 25.67 9.02
N TYR A 214 2.62 25.12 8.66
CA TYR A 214 3.84 25.93 8.47
C TYR A 214 3.72 26.94 7.35
N PHE A 215 2.97 26.66 6.27
CA PHE A 215 2.73 27.61 5.19
C PHE A 215 1.68 28.67 5.52
N GLU A 216 0.81 28.45 6.50
CA GLU A 216 -0.15 29.46 6.96
C GLU A 216 0.56 30.60 7.72
N GLN A 217 1.62 30.32 8.49
CA GLN A 217 2.31 31.35 9.29
C GLN A 217 2.95 32.50 8.48
N PRO A 218 3.73 32.26 7.41
CA PRO A 218 4.31 33.33 6.59
C PRO A 218 3.26 34.17 5.88
N LEU A 219 2.13 33.56 5.51
CA LEU A 219 1.03 34.25 4.84
C LEU A 219 0.46 35.34 5.74
N VAL A 220 0.25 35.03 7.02
CA VAL A 220 -0.19 36.01 8.03
C VAL A 220 0.79 37.15 8.17
N GLN A 221 2.08 36.84 8.28
CA GLN A 221 3.12 37.85 8.38
C GLN A 221 3.14 38.76 7.14
N SER A 222 2.97 38.18 5.94
CA SER A 222 2.89 38.95 4.70
C SER A 222 1.70 39.93 4.69
N TYR A 223 0.55 39.54 5.23
CA TYR A 223 -0.61 40.41 5.36
C TYR A 223 -0.41 41.51 6.41
N LEU A 224 0.20 41.19 7.55
CA LEU A 224 0.52 42.19 8.59
C LEU A 224 1.52 43.23 8.07
N LEU A 225 2.58 42.82 7.38
CA LEU A 225 3.54 43.74 6.76
C LEU A 225 2.90 44.59 5.65
N THR A 226 1.99 44.01 4.88
CA THR A 226 1.24 44.75 3.84
C THR A 226 0.30 45.78 4.47
N ALA A 227 -0.40 45.40 5.55
CA ALA A 227 -1.27 46.30 6.29
C ALA A 227 -0.47 47.43 6.97
N GLU A 228 0.71 47.13 7.54
CA GLU A 228 1.63 48.15 8.06
C GLU A 228 2.02 49.17 6.98
N ARG A 229 2.39 48.71 5.77
CA ARG A 229 2.71 49.59 4.64
C ARG A 229 1.52 50.47 4.24
N PHE A 230 0.30 49.94 4.29
CA PHE A 230 -0.91 50.74 4.05
C PHE A 230 -1.09 51.83 5.13
N VAL A 231 -0.89 51.50 6.41
CA VAL A 231 -0.99 52.48 7.50
C VAL A 231 0.07 53.58 7.36
N LEU A 232 1.29 53.24 6.92
CA LEU A 232 2.35 54.22 6.66
C LEU A 232 1.99 55.22 5.56
N GLN A 233 1.14 54.84 4.60
CA GLN A 233 0.66 55.73 3.53
C GLN A 233 -0.50 56.64 3.95
N MET A 234 -1.12 56.40 5.12
CA MET A 234 -2.24 57.21 5.61
C MET A 234 -1.77 58.56 6.21
N PRO A 235 -2.66 59.58 6.29
CA PRO A 235 -2.38 60.84 6.99
C PRO A 235 -1.99 60.61 8.45
N ALA A 236 -1.04 61.40 8.96
CA ALA A 236 -0.47 61.22 10.30
C ALA A 236 -1.53 61.23 11.43
N ALA A 237 -2.63 61.97 11.25
CA ALA A 237 -3.72 62.04 12.22
C ALA A 237 -4.48 60.70 12.39
N GLU A 238 -4.50 59.84 11.36
CA GLU A 238 -5.28 58.59 11.37
C GLU A 238 -4.46 57.36 11.77
N ARG A 239 -3.13 57.42 11.62
CA ARG A 239 -2.21 56.30 11.88
C ARG A 239 -2.34 55.67 13.27
N PRO A 240 -2.43 56.43 14.39
CA PRO A 240 -2.42 55.82 15.72
C PRO A 240 -3.57 54.83 15.92
N LYS A 241 -4.77 55.19 15.43
CA LYS A 241 -5.96 54.35 15.51
C LYS A 241 -5.81 53.06 14.69
N GLN A 242 -5.22 53.17 13.50
CA GLN A 242 -5.05 52.02 12.60
C GLN A 242 -3.92 51.09 13.05
N TYR A 243 -2.84 51.64 13.62
CA TYR A 243 -1.80 50.82 14.26
C TYR A 243 -2.35 50.02 15.44
N GLN A 244 -3.20 50.64 16.26
CA GLN A 244 -3.84 49.93 17.37
C GLN A 244 -4.69 48.75 16.87
N ALA A 245 -5.48 48.97 15.82
CA ALA A 245 -6.26 47.90 15.18
C ALA A 245 -5.37 46.80 14.57
N LEU A 246 -4.25 47.16 13.95
CA LEU A 246 -3.28 46.21 13.39
C LEU A 246 -2.64 45.35 14.49
N VAL A 247 -2.21 45.96 15.60
CA VAL A 247 -1.62 45.26 16.75
C VAL A 247 -2.66 44.35 17.40
N GLU A 248 -3.90 44.80 17.56
CA GLU A 248 -4.98 43.96 18.09
C GLU A 248 -5.26 42.77 17.17
N ALA A 249 -5.29 42.97 15.86
CA ALA A 249 -5.44 41.90 14.88
C ALA A 249 -4.26 40.91 14.94
N ALA A 250 -3.02 41.40 15.05
CA ALA A 250 -1.83 40.58 15.18
C ALA A 250 -1.84 39.75 16.47
N LEU A 251 -2.21 40.35 17.61
CA LEU A 251 -2.33 39.67 18.90
C LEU A 251 -3.46 38.64 18.89
N LYS A 252 -4.62 38.98 18.32
CA LYS A 252 -5.74 38.06 18.14
C LYS A 252 -5.34 36.88 17.27
N GLN A 253 -4.57 37.12 16.21
CA GLN A 253 -4.07 36.05 15.35
C GLN A 253 -3.02 35.19 16.04
N ALA A 254 -2.08 35.79 16.77
CA ALA A 254 -1.11 35.06 17.59
C ALA A 254 -1.79 34.18 18.66
N ALA A 255 -2.93 34.64 19.22
CA ALA A 255 -3.74 33.85 20.13
C ALA A 255 -4.53 32.72 19.44
N MET A 256 -4.86 32.88 18.16
CA MET A 256 -5.53 31.84 17.35
C MET A 256 -4.58 30.78 16.84
N VAL A 257 -3.28 31.07 16.68
CA VAL A 257 -2.27 30.07 16.35
C VAL A 257 -2.30 29.06 17.50
N PRO A 258 -2.86 27.86 17.31
CA PRO A 258 -2.84 26.85 18.36
C PRO A 258 -1.37 26.66 18.67
N GLN A 259 -0.98 26.78 19.95
CA GLN A 259 0.30 26.24 20.37
C GLN A 259 0.23 24.75 20.09
N HIS A 260 0.68 24.37 18.91
CA HIS A 260 0.71 23.00 18.44
C HIS A 260 1.76 22.35 19.33
N ARG A 261 1.36 21.96 20.55
CA ARG A 261 2.01 20.87 21.26
C ARG A 261 1.94 19.75 20.26
N VAL A 262 3.10 19.43 19.67
CA VAL A 262 3.31 18.16 18.99
C VAL A 262 2.66 17.13 19.90
N PRO A 263 1.54 16.49 19.49
CA PRO A 263 0.91 15.49 20.32
C PRO A 263 2.00 14.47 20.56
N THR A 264 2.54 14.43 21.78
CA THR A 264 3.55 13.44 22.13
C THR A 264 2.89 12.11 21.81
N LEU A 265 3.58 11.23 21.10
CA LEU A 265 2.99 9.99 20.54
C LEU A 265 2.34 9.08 21.61
N GLY A 266 2.42 9.41 22.90
CA GLY A 266 1.73 8.76 24.02
C GLY A 266 0.46 9.46 24.54
N GLU A 267 0.12 10.69 24.14
CA GLU A 267 -1.04 11.44 24.66
C GLU A 267 -2.27 11.38 23.75
N ARG A 268 -2.45 10.30 22.97
CA ARG A 268 -3.82 10.01 22.52
C ARG A 268 -4.58 9.56 23.76
N PRO A 269 -5.59 10.30 24.26
CA PRO A 269 -6.52 9.72 25.21
C PRO A 269 -7.02 8.46 24.52
N LEU A 270 -6.70 7.29 25.09
CA LEU A 270 -7.28 6.02 24.68
C LEU A 270 -8.76 6.32 24.52
N LYS A 271 -9.24 6.35 23.28
CA LYS A 271 -10.64 6.60 22.99
C LYS A 271 -11.34 5.48 23.75
N LYS A 272 -11.87 5.81 24.93
CA LYS A 272 -12.51 4.88 25.85
C LYS A 272 -13.43 4.08 24.95
N PRO A 273 -13.18 2.77 24.75
CA PRO A 273 -13.84 2.01 23.70
C PRO A 273 -15.31 2.32 23.84
N ALA A 274 -15.88 3.01 22.85
CA ALA A 274 -17.25 3.49 22.94
C ALA A 274 -18.08 2.28 23.35
N ASP A 275 -18.69 2.34 24.54
CA ASP A 275 -19.44 1.24 25.13
C ASP A 275 -20.36 0.71 24.04
N LYS A 276 -19.95 -0.41 23.43
CA LYS A 276 -20.76 -1.07 22.40
C LYS A 276 -22.06 -1.35 23.14
N PRO A 277 -23.21 -0.77 22.73
CA PRO A 277 -24.47 -1.10 23.38
C PRO A 277 -24.58 -2.62 23.27
N ALA A 278 -24.61 -3.27 24.43
CA ALA A 278 -24.70 -4.71 24.54
C ALA A 278 -25.82 -5.16 23.59
N ARG A 279 -25.44 -5.90 22.55
CA ARG A 279 -26.34 -6.39 21.53
C ARG A 279 -27.30 -7.34 22.23
N SER A 280 -28.43 -6.79 22.66
CA SER A 280 -29.53 -7.45 23.34
C SER A 280 -29.90 -8.71 22.57
N SER A 281 -29.53 -9.86 23.14
CA SER A 281 -29.93 -11.19 22.70
C SER A 281 -31.41 -11.38 23.01
N LYS A 282 -32.29 -10.77 22.22
CA LYS A 282 -33.74 -10.95 22.33
C LYS A 282 -34.28 -11.64 21.07
N ALA A 283 -33.94 -12.91 20.90
CA ALA A 283 -34.55 -13.77 19.88
C ALA A 283 -34.37 -15.26 20.21
N ALA A 284 -35.06 -15.76 21.24
CA ALA A 284 -35.36 -17.18 21.36
C ALA A 284 -36.44 -17.41 22.43
N ARG A 285 -37.72 -17.35 22.03
CA ARG A 285 -38.84 -18.19 22.52
C ARG A 285 -40.18 -17.56 22.14
N SER A 286 -40.78 -18.09 21.07
CA SER A 286 -42.24 -18.18 20.96
C SER A 286 -42.58 -19.33 20.02
N SER A 287 -42.53 -20.54 20.57
CA SER A 287 -43.16 -21.72 20.00
C SER A 287 -44.67 -21.60 20.20
N LYS A 288 -45.42 -21.28 19.15
CA LYS A 288 -46.87 -21.52 19.11
C LYS A 288 -47.11 -22.91 18.49
N PRO A 289 -47.77 -23.85 19.20
CA PRO A 289 -48.22 -25.10 18.60
C PRO A 289 -49.44 -24.82 17.72
N ARG A 290 -49.40 -25.32 16.48
CA ARG A 290 -50.51 -25.30 15.54
C ARG A 290 -51.39 -26.52 15.86
N VAL A 291 -52.46 -26.29 16.61
CA VAL A 291 -53.51 -27.29 16.86
C VAL A 291 -54.25 -27.53 15.55
N GLY A 292 -54.26 -28.79 15.11
CA GLY A 292 -54.97 -29.24 13.92
C GLY A 292 -56.48 -29.09 14.10
N LEU A 293 -57.10 -28.44 13.12
CA LEU A 293 -58.54 -28.43 12.94
C LEU A 293 -58.92 -29.60 12.05
N THR A 294 -59.49 -30.60 12.70
CA THR A 294 -60.44 -31.59 12.20
C THR A 294 -61.55 -30.88 11.42
N GLY A 295 -61.91 -31.36 10.22
CA GLY A 295 -63.05 -30.81 9.49
C GLY A 295 -63.29 -31.37 8.10
N ALA A 296 -63.99 -32.51 8.05
CA ALA A 296 -64.99 -32.95 7.06
C ALA A 296 -65.01 -32.34 5.63
N ARG A 297 -64.90 -33.21 4.61
CA ARG A 297 -66.03 -33.69 3.79
C ARG A 297 -65.59 -34.84 2.89
#